data_AF-A0A957DIS5-F1
#
_entry.id   AF-A0A957DIS5-F1
#
_cell.length_a   1.000
_cell.length_b   1.000
_cell.length_c   1.000
_cell.angle_alpha   90.00
_cell.angle_beta   90.00
_cell.angle_gamma   90.00
#
_symmetry.space_group_name_H-M   'P 1'
#
loop_
_entity.id
_entity.type
_entity.pdbx_description
1 polymer ?
#
loop_
_entity_poly.entity_id
_entity_poly.type
_entity_poly.pdbx_seq_one_letter_code
_entity_poly.pdbx_strand_id
1 'polypeptide(L)'
;MRLLKIFAMGLGSLLLLGLVGLVTASRLEEHDTFCTACHRAPEVTYFDRAHAAPASTDVADVTDLASYHYWQNPDFQCIDCHRGDDSVEQRLRVLALAAGDTATFALGNPDNTVERAAQGGGQADDGDWRGPERYSRTPDVLNAGCLKCHEETVTLVGFENHFHNKMPAFTPTYAATGQLNYPPDWSGPRDGTELPHPVDTVVTCLDCHQAHVAGFATQFFLNVNSVVFPACVQCHAEAGQGPLDLLRQRNYRSLEIERKLVQSGLAVTRQP
;
A
#
# COMPACT_ATOMS: atom_id res chain seq x y z
N MET A 1 54.65 -9.65 4.82
CA MET A 1 54.24 -8.22 4.85
C MET A 1 53.79 -7.66 3.50
N ARG A 2 54.47 -7.88 2.36
CA ARG A 2 54.04 -7.34 1.04
C ARG A 2 52.68 -7.87 0.56
N LEU A 3 52.44 -9.19 0.65
CA LEU A 3 51.14 -9.80 0.25
C LEU A 3 49.96 -9.27 1.06
N LEU A 4 50.12 -9.08 2.38
CA LEU A 4 49.08 -8.52 3.25
C LEU A 4 48.69 -7.09 2.83
N LYS A 5 49.66 -6.26 2.43
CA LYS A 5 49.40 -4.91 1.92
C LYS A 5 48.63 -4.92 0.60
N ILE A 6 48.98 -5.82 -0.33
CA ILE A 6 48.27 -5.97 -1.61
C ILE A 6 46.83 -6.41 -1.37
N PHE A 7 46.61 -7.39 -0.50
CA PHE A 7 45.26 -7.85 -0.16
C PHE A 7 44.44 -6.74 0.51
N ALA A 8 45.01 -6.03 1.48
CA ALA A 8 44.33 -4.92 2.15
C ALA A 8 43.97 -3.78 1.18
N MET A 9 44.86 -3.44 0.24
CA MET A 9 44.56 -2.45 -0.80
C MET A 9 43.45 -2.95 -1.74
N GLY A 10 43.52 -4.20 -2.19
CA GLY A 10 42.50 -4.79 -3.05
C GLY A 10 41.11 -4.82 -2.40
N LEU A 11 41.03 -5.28 -1.15
CA LEU A 11 39.79 -5.27 -0.38
C LEU A 11 39.28 -3.84 -0.15
N GLY A 12 40.17 -2.90 0.20
CA GLY A 12 39.81 -1.49 0.36
C GLY A 12 39.23 -0.87 -0.90
N SER A 13 39.83 -1.15 -2.07
CA SER A 13 39.30 -0.69 -3.36
C SER A 13 37.94 -1.30 -3.69
N LEU A 14 37.74 -2.60 -3.41
CA LEU A 14 36.44 -3.26 -3.64
C LEU A 14 35.34 -2.68 -2.74
N LEU A 15 35.63 -2.45 -1.46
CA LEU A 15 34.69 -1.83 -0.53
C LEU A 15 34.33 -0.40 -0.97
N LEU A 16 35.32 0.38 -1.41
CA LEU A 16 35.09 1.73 -1.91
C LEU A 16 34.20 1.72 -3.16
N LEU A 17 34.47 0.83 -4.12
CA LEU A 17 33.65 0.69 -5.33
C LEU A 17 32.22 0.25 -5.00
N GLY A 18 32.06 -0.70 -4.07
CA GLY A 18 30.75 -1.14 -3.60
C GLY A 18 29.95 0.00 -2.94
N LEU A 19 30.61 0.80 -2.09
CA LEU A 19 29.98 1.95 -1.45
C LEU A 19 29.57 3.03 -2.47
N VAL A 20 30.46 3.34 -3.43
CA VAL A 20 30.15 4.30 -4.50
C VAL A 20 28.96 3.81 -5.33
N GLY A 21 28.95 2.53 -5.72
CA GLY A 21 27.83 1.94 -6.46
C GLY A 21 26.52 2.01 -5.68
N LEU A 22 26.54 1.71 -4.38
CA LEU A 22 25.37 1.77 -3.50
C LEU A 22 24.81 3.20 -3.40
N VAL A 23 25.68 4.19 -3.18
CA VAL A 23 25.27 5.61 -3.11
C VAL A 23 24.74 6.09 -4.46
N THR A 24 25.39 5.71 -5.56
CA THR A 24 24.93 6.08 -6.90
C THR A 24 23.58 5.45 -7.23
N ALA A 25 23.40 4.15 -7.01
CA ALA A 25 22.10 3.49 -7.18
C ALA A 25 21.03 4.14 -6.31
N SER A 26 21.36 4.41 -5.05
CA SER A 26 20.43 5.07 -4.13
C SER A 26 20.00 6.45 -4.61
N ARG A 27 20.86 7.20 -5.30
CA ARG A 27 20.55 8.51 -5.87
C ARG A 27 19.77 8.41 -7.18
N LEU A 28 20.05 7.40 -7.99
CA LEU A 28 19.33 7.17 -9.23
C LEU A 28 17.87 6.79 -8.97
N GLU A 29 17.61 5.99 -7.93
CA GLU A 29 16.24 5.64 -7.50
C GLU A 29 15.42 6.84 -7.00
N GLU A 30 16.03 8.02 -6.75
CA GLU A 30 15.30 9.29 -6.49
C GLU A 30 14.70 9.88 -7.77
N HIS A 31 14.69 9.14 -8.87
CA HIS A 31 14.19 9.62 -10.15
C HIS A 31 13.35 8.54 -10.80
N ASP A 32 12.07 8.81 -11.00
CA ASP A 32 11.13 7.85 -11.57
C ASP A 32 11.55 7.33 -12.95
N THR A 33 12.22 8.18 -13.73
CA THR A 33 12.76 7.80 -15.04
C THR A 33 13.80 6.69 -14.95
N PHE A 34 14.56 6.59 -13.85
CA PHE A 34 15.46 5.48 -13.60
C PHE A 34 14.69 4.19 -13.35
N CYS A 35 13.63 4.24 -12.54
CA CYS A 35 12.75 3.08 -12.30
C CYS A 35 12.20 2.54 -13.62
N THR A 36 11.65 3.41 -14.47
CA THR A 36 11.10 2.99 -15.78
C THR A 36 12.13 2.61 -16.83
N ALA A 37 13.43 2.83 -16.59
CA ALA A 37 14.46 2.40 -17.53
C ALA A 37 14.59 0.87 -17.59
N CYS A 38 14.25 0.18 -16.50
CA CYS A 38 14.32 -1.29 -16.41
C CYS A 38 12.94 -1.95 -16.27
N HIS A 39 11.98 -1.27 -15.63
CA HIS A 39 10.61 -1.77 -15.52
C HIS A 39 9.90 -1.80 -16.89
N ARG A 40 8.96 -2.74 -17.05
CA ARG A 40 8.18 -2.93 -18.29
C ARG A 40 6.71 -2.63 -18.02
N ALA A 41 5.83 -3.00 -18.95
CA ALA A 41 4.40 -3.01 -18.65
C ALA A 41 4.11 -4.08 -17.58
N PRO A 42 3.24 -3.81 -16.60
CA PRO A 42 2.37 -2.63 -16.49
C PRO A 42 2.99 -1.40 -15.79
N GLU A 43 4.17 -1.50 -15.17
CA GLU A 43 4.74 -0.42 -14.35
C GLU A 43 5.02 0.87 -15.15
N VAL A 44 5.45 0.76 -16.41
CA VAL A 44 5.59 1.94 -17.29
C VAL A 44 4.25 2.65 -17.48
N THR A 45 3.15 1.92 -17.57
CA THR A 45 1.81 2.52 -17.63
C THR A 45 1.46 3.22 -16.31
N TYR A 46 1.93 2.72 -15.17
CA TYR A 46 1.69 3.35 -13.87
C TYR A 46 2.46 4.67 -13.77
N PHE A 47 3.72 4.68 -14.20
CA PHE A 47 4.53 5.88 -14.31
C PHE A 47 3.88 6.93 -15.22
N ASP A 48 3.42 6.53 -16.41
CA ASP A 48 2.82 7.44 -17.38
C ASP A 48 1.55 8.10 -16.82
N ARG A 49 0.69 7.32 -16.15
CA ARG A 49 -0.51 7.86 -15.47
C ARG A 49 -0.15 8.83 -14.35
N ALA A 50 0.82 8.46 -13.51
CA ALA A 50 1.26 9.29 -12.41
C ALA A 50 1.84 10.64 -12.89
N HIS A 51 2.68 10.65 -13.93
CA HIS A 51 3.26 11.88 -14.48
C HIS A 51 2.28 12.73 -15.28
N ALA A 52 1.20 12.13 -15.80
CA ALA A 52 0.11 12.88 -16.42
C ALA A 52 -0.82 13.51 -15.38
N ALA A 53 -0.90 12.94 -14.17
CA ALA A 53 -1.85 13.34 -13.15
C ALA A 53 -1.78 14.84 -12.76
N PRO A 54 -0.62 15.49 -12.58
CA PRO A 54 -0.53 16.91 -12.26
C PRO A 54 -1.19 17.86 -13.27
N ALA A 55 -1.40 17.42 -14.52
CA ALA A 55 -2.10 18.21 -15.54
C ALA A 55 -3.63 18.15 -15.41
N SER A 56 -4.16 17.27 -14.55
CA SER A 56 -5.60 17.10 -14.34
C SER A 56 -6.20 18.26 -13.55
N THR A 57 -7.29 18.82 -14.04
CA THR A 57 -7.98 19.94 -13.36
C THR A 57 -8.99 19.47 -12.31
N ASP A 58 -9.39 18.20 -12.36
CA ASP A 58 -10.32 17.57 -11.42
C ASP A 58 -9.74 16.25 -10.93
N VAL A 59 -9.97 15.94 -9.65
CA VAL A 59 -9.58 14.65 -9.05
C VAL A 59 -10.33 13.48 -9.71
N ALA A 60 -11.51 13.73 -10.28
CA ALA A 60 -12.27 12.73 -11.03
C ALA A 60 -11.53 12.22 -12.28
N ASP A 61 -10.57 12.97 -12.81
CA ASP A 61 -9.74 12.58 -13.97
C ASP A 61 -8.51 11.77 -13.55
N VAL A 62 -8.22 11.69 -12.24
CA VAL A 62 -7.13 10.88 -11.69
C VAL A 62 -7.59 9.42 -11.63
N THR A 63 -6.78 8.51 -12.20
CA THR A 63 -7.18 7.11 -12.42
C THR A 63 -7.04 6.22 -11.19
N ASP A 64 -5.99 6.41 -10.39
CA ASP A 64 -5.63 5.53 -9.28
C ASP A 64 -4.96 6.31 -8.13
N LEU A 65 -4.81 5.63 -7.00
CA LEU A 65 -4.28 6.23 -5.78
C LEU A 65 -2.81 6.68 -5.93
N ALA A 66 -1.98 5.96 -6.68
CA ALA A 66 -0.59 6.38 -6.91
C ALA A 66 -0.56 7.71 -7.68
N SER A 67 -1.38 7.82 -8.73
CA SER A 67 -1.53 9.02 -9.54
C SER A 67 -2.11 10.19 -8.74
N TYR A 68 -2.97 9.91 -7.74
CA TYR A 68 -3.47 10.93 -6.82
C TYR A 68 -2.36 11.60 -6.00
N HIS A 69 -1.35 10.85 -5.57
CA HIS A 69 -0.22 11.43 -4.84
C HIS A 69 0.57 12.43 -5.71
N TYR A 70 0.75 12.14 -7.00
CA TYR A 70 1.37 13.08 -7.95
C TYR A 70 0.47 14.29 -8.23
N TRP A 71 -0.84 14.09 -8.36
CA TRP A 71 -1.78 15.19 -8.53
C TRP A 71 -1.77 16.14 -7.32
N GLN A 72 -1.73 15.60 -6.11
CA GLN A 72 -1.69 16.38 -4.87
C GLN A 72 -0.31 17.04 -4.64
N ASN A 73 0.76 16.33 -4.98
CA ASN A 73 2.13 16.80 -4.83
C ASN A 73 2.93 16.47 -6.11
N PRO A 74 3.15 17.45 -7.01
CA PRO A 74 3.92 17.23 -8.24
C PRO A 74 5.39 16.84 -8.03
N ASP A 75 5.93 17.04 -6.82
CA ASP A 75 7.28 16.63 -6.45
C ASP A 75 7.32 15.18 -5.89
N PHE A 76 6.17 14.51 -5.76
CA PHE A 76 6.08 13.12 -5.30
C PHE A 76 6.72 12.16 -6.30
N GLN A 77 7.36 11.12 -5.80
CA GLN A 77 8.10 10.15 -6.61
C GLN A 77 7.72 8.71 -6.27
N CYS A 78 8.02 7.76 -7.16
CA CYS A 78 7.81 6.33 -6.93
C CYS A 78 8.50 5.89 -5.64
N ILE A 79 9.71 6.39 -5.42
CA ILE A 79 10.52 6.00 -4.27
C ILE A 79 9.94 6.49 -2.94
N ASP A 80 9.07 7.51 -2.94
CA ASP A 80 8.44 7.99 -1.70
C ASP A 80 7.56 6.91 -1.06
N CYS A 81 6.89 6.08 -1.88
CA CYS A 81 6.17 4.89 -1.42
C CYS A 81 7.10 3.67 -1.27
N HIS A 82 8.02 3.46 -2.22
CA HIS A 82 8.78 2.22 -2.34
C HIS A 82 10.03 2.14 -1.46
N ARG A 83 10.46 3.25 -0.84
CA ARG A 83 11.64 3.29 0.02
C ARG A 83 11.45 2.70 1.40
N GLY A 84 10.24 2.79 1.93
CA GLY A 84 10.01 2.57 3.36
C GLY A 84 10.05 3.84 4.20
N ASP A 85 10.40 3.67 5.48
CA ASP A 85 10.47 4.72 6.51
C ASP A 85 11.75 5.59 6.47
N ASP A 86 12.46 5.64 5.35
CA ASP A 86 13.76 6.31 5.21
C ASP A 86 14.89 5.76 6.12
N SER A 87 14.66 4.67 6.87
CA SER A 87 15.71 4.05 7.67
C SER A 87 16.79 3.40 6.80
N VAL A 88 18.02 3.36 7.30
CA VAL A 88 19.14 2.70 6.61
C VAL A 88 18.85 1.22 6.38
N GLU A 89 18.16 0.55 7.32
CA GLU A 89 17.80 -0.86 7.19
C GLU A 89 16.85 -1.09 6.01
N GLN A 90 15.74 -0.34 5.95
CA GLN A 90 14.77 -0.47 4.85
C GLN A 90 15.41 -0.06 3.52
N ARG A 91 16.24 0.99 3.51
CA ARG A 91 16.99 1.40 2.31
C ARG A 91 17.88 0.28 1.78
N LEU A 92 18.63 -0.40 2.65
CA LEU A 92 19.48 -1.53 2.26
C LEU A 92 18.65 -2.70 1.72
N ARG A 93 17.47 -2.96 2.29
CA ARG A 93 16.56 -4.01 1.81
C ARG A 93 16.01 -3.68 0.41
N VAL A 94 15.58 -2.45 0.18
CA VAL A 94 15.13 -1.98 -1.14
C VAL A 94 16.25 -2.08 -2.17
N LEU A 95 17.47 -1.64 -1.85
CA LEU A 95 18.61 -1.73 -2.76
C LEU A 95 19.01 -3.19 -3.06
N ALA A 96 18.90 -4.08 -2.08
CA ALA A 96 19.13 -5.52 -2.29
C ALA A 96 18.07 -6.13 -3.21
N LEU A 97 16.79 -5.75 -3.05
CA LEU A 97 15.70 -6.14 -3.94
C LEU A 97 15.95 -5.63 -5.36
N ALA A 98 16.26 -4.34 -5.52
CA ALA A 98 16.55 -3.71 -6.80
C ALA A 98 17.76 -4.35 -7.51
N ALA A 99 18.79 -4.76 -6.77
CA ALA A 99 19.92 -5.51 -7.32
C ALA A 99 19.49 -6.89 -7.85
N GLY A 100 18.58 -7.58 -7.15
CA GLY A 100 18.00 -8.85 -7.59
C GLY A 100 17.15 -8.69 -8.86
N ASP A 101 16.32 -7.65 -8.92
CA ASP A 101 15.48 -7.34 -10.08
C ASP A 101 16.33 -6.95 -11.29
N THR A 102 17.39 -6.15 -11.07
CA THR A 102 18.38 -5.78 -12.11
C THR A 102 19.07 -7.02 -12.67
N ALA A 103 19.50 -7.96 -11.83
CA ALA A 103 20.11 -9.21 -12.27
C ALA A 103 19.12 -10.06 -13.07
N THR A 104 17.88 -10.16 -12.60
CA THR A 104 16.79 -10.89 -13.28
C THR A 104 16.50 -10.32 -14.67
N PHE A 105 16.40 -9.00 -14.76
CA PHE A 105 16.26 -8.27 -16.02
C PHE A 105 17.45 -8.50 -16.97
N ALA A 106 18.68 -8.36 -16.48
CA ALA A 106 19.90 -8.52 -17.29
C ALA A 106 20.05 -9.95 -17.84
N LEU A 107 19.50 -10.95 -17.14
CA LEU A 107 19.46 -12.35 -17.60
C LEU A 107 18.30 -12.63 -18.58
N GLY A 108 17.45 -11.64 -18.87
CA GLY A 108 16.34 -11.77 -19.82
C GLY A 108 15.14 -12.55 -19.27
N ASN A 109 15.06 -12.77 -17.96
CA ASN A 109 13.95 -13.47 -17.34
C ASN A 109 12.90 -12.43 -16.89
N PRO A 110 11.69 -12.39 -17.47
CA PRO A 110 10.64 -11.54 -16.94
C PRO A 110 10.24 -12.04 -15.55
N ASP A 111 10.31 -11.15 -14.56
CA ASP A 111 9.87 -11.45 -13.20
C ASP A 111 8.37 -11.24 -13.07
N ASN A 112 7.61 -12.27 -13.41
CA ASN A 112 6.14 -12.24 -13.31
C ASN A 112 5.64 -12.14 -11.85
N THR A 113 6.53 -12.08 -10.85
CA THR A 113 6.15 -11.87 -9.46
C THR A 113 6.09 -10.39 -9.07
N VAL A 114 6.71 -9.50 -9.85
CA VAL A 114 6.57 -8.04 -9.69
C VAL A 114 5.17 -7.59 -10.13
N GLU A 115 4.56 -8.28 -11.10
CA GLU A 115 3.29 -7.93 -11.76
C GLU A 115 2.00 -8.25 -10.96
N ARG A 116 2.09 -8.63 -9.67
CA ARG A 116 1.00 -9.36 -8.99
C ARG A 116 -0.19 -8.53 -8.50
N ALA A 117 -0.15 -7.20 -8.55
CA ALA A 117 -1.30 -6.37 -8.18
C ALA A 117 -2.50 -6.55 -9.13
N ALA A 118 -2.30 -7.10 -10.34
CA ALA A 118 -3.35 -7.23 -11.36
C ALA A 118 -3.98 -8.63 -11.46
N GLN A 119 -3.38 -9.66 -10.87
CA GLN A 119 -4.00 -10.99 -10.87
C GLN A 119 -4.98 -11.04 -9.71
N GLY A 120 -6.25 -10.73 -10.01
CA GLY A 120 -7.36 -10.74 -9.06
C GLY A 120 -7.18 -11.86 -8.06
N GLY A 121 -6.99 -11.48 -6.78
CA GLY A 121 -6.89 -12.43 -5.68
C GLY A 121 -8.02 -13.44 -5.85
N GLY A 122 -7.68 -14.73 -5.71
CA GLY A 122 -8.67 -15.80 -5.76
C GLY A 122 -9.91 -15.41 -4.96
N GLN A 123 -11.07 -15.83 -5.45
CA GLN A 123 -12.36 -15.53 -4.85
C GLN A 123 -12.29 -15.77 -3.34
N ALA A 124 -12.70 -14.79 -2.53
CA ALA A 124 -12.64 -14.87 -1.07
C ALA A 124 -13.39 -16.09 -0.51
N ASP A 125 -14.28 -16.65 -1.32
CA ASP A 125 -15.15 -17.79 -1.04
C ASP A 125 -14.38 -19.13 -0.92
N ASP A 126 -13.13 -19.21 -1.41
CA ASP A 126 -12.34 -20.44 -1.41
C ASP A 126 -11.58 -20.69 -0.08
N GLY A 127 -11.69 -19.76 0.88
CA GLY A 127 -11.01 -19.85 2.18
C GLY A 127 -9.48 -19.70 2.13
N ASP A 128 -8.92 -19.47 0.93
CA ASP A 128 -7.50 -19.18 0.70
C ASP A 128 -7.33 -17.76 0.14
N TRP A 129 -8.15 -16.80 0.58
CA TRP A 129 -7.88 -15.39 0.29
C TRP A 129 -6.53 -15.02 0.87
N ARG A 130 -5.57 -14.86 -0.02
CA ARG A 130 -4.24 -14.32 0.28
C ARG A 130 -4.25 -12.93 -0.33
N GLY A 131 -4.51 -11.93 0.51
CA GLY A 131 -4.58 -10.53 0.10
C GLY A 131 -3.45 -10.10 -0.84
N PRO A 132 -3.64 -9.01 -1.59
CA PRO A 132 -2.70 -8.54 -2.60
C PRO A 132 -1.27 -8.34 -2.04
N GLU A 133 -1.13 -8.07 -0.75
CA GLU A 133 0.18 -7.83 -0.13
C GLU A 133 1.01 -9.06 0.19
N ARG A 134 0.43 -10.27 0.28
CA ARG A 134 1.25 -11.51 0.30
C ARG A 134 2.05 -11.71 -0.98
N TYR A 135 1.80 -10.89 -1.99
CA TYR A 135 2.53 -10.88 -3.25
C TYR A 135 3.59 -9.79 -3.36
N SER A 136 3.58 -8.79 -2.47
CA SER A 136 4.75 -7.93 -2.30
C SER A 136 5.85 -8.76 -1.65
N ARG A 137 7.09 -8.66 -2.18
CA ARG A 137 8.26 -9.29 -1.56
C ARG A 137 8.61 -8.62 -0.21
N THR A 138 8.12 -7.41 0.01
CA THR A 138 8.43 -6.56 1.16
C THR A 138 7.21 -5.70 1.54
N PRO A 139 6.09 -6.31 1.99
CA PRO A 139 4.88 -5.57 2.36
C PRO A 139 5.14 -4.58 3.50
N ASP A 140 6.05 -4.93 4.40
CA ASP A 140 6.48 -4.08 5.51
C ASP A 140 7.16 -2.78 5.06
N VAL A 141 7.95 -2.82 3.98
CA VAL A 141 8.57 -1.62 3.40
C VAL A 141 7.52 -0.70 2.82
N LEU A 142 6.55 -1.23 2.06
CA LEU A 142 5.49 -0.39 1.48
C LEU A 142 4.61 0.24 2.57
N ASN A 143 4.23 -0.56 3.57
CA ASN A 143 3.45 -0.08 4.70
C ASN A 143 4.20 1.03 5.47
N ALA A 144 5.50 0.86 5.69
CA ALA A 144 6.34 1.90 6.30
C ALA A 144 6.42 3.18 5.45
N GLY A 145 6.45 3.06 4.12
CA GLY A 145 6.36 4.20 3.21
C GLY A 145 5.05 4.97 3.34
N CYS A 146 3.91 4.26 3.46
CA CYS A 146 2.61 4.90 3.73
C CYS A 146 2.64 5.66 5.06
N LEU A 147 3.19 5.03 6.11
CA LEU A 147 3.19 5.61 7.45
C LEU A 147 3.97 6.92 7.50
N LYS A 148 5.08 7.08 6.76
CA LYS A 148 5.85 8.35 6.71
C LYS A 148 4.99 9.60 6.53
N CYS A 149 3.93 9.51 5.74
CA CYS A 149 3.03 10.63 5.43
C CYS A 149 1.66 10.53 6.11
N HIS A 150 1.27 9.36 6.64
CA HIS A 150 -0.07 9.08 7.15
C HIS A 150 -0.12 8.66 8.63
N GLU A 151 0.92 8.98 9.42
CA GLU A 151 0.95 8.71 10.86
C GLU A 151 -0.26 9.27 11.61
N GLU A 152 -0.69 10.48 11.24
CA GLU A 152 -1.83 11.16 11.85
C GLU A 152 -3.14 10.39 11.64
N THR A 153 -3.35 9.86 10.44
CA THR A 153 -4.52 9.04 10.11
C THR A 153 -4.55 7.78 10.95
N VAL A 154 -3.42 7.10 11.12
CA VAL A 154 -3.36 5.86 11.90
C VAL A 154 -3.56 6.12 13.39
N THR A 155 -3.08 7.26 13.88
CA THR A 155 -3.20 7.66 15.30
C THR A 155 -4.49 8.42 15.63
N LEU A 156 -5.35 8.68 14.64
CA LEU A 156 -6.65 9.30 14.86
C LEU A 156 -7.57 8.35 15.63
N VAL A 157 -7.95 8.70 16.85
CA VAL A 157 -8.79 7.89 17.72
C VAL A 157 -10.26 8.02 17.30
N GLY A 158 -10.95 6.90 17.17
CA GLY A 158 -12.41 6.90 17.08
C GLY A 158 -12.96 5.62 16.46
N PHE A 159 -14.26 5.39 16.64
CA PHE A 159 -14.91 4.25 16.00
C PHE A 159 -14.87 4.35 14.47
N GLU A 160 -15.01 5.56 13.91
CA GLU A 160 -14.92 5.77 12.45
C GLU A 160 -13.51 5.52 11.89
N ASN A 161 -12.49 5.34 12.75
CA ASN A 161 -11.11 5.03 12.36
C ASN A 161 -10.62 3.69 12.95
N HIS A 162 -11.53 2.86 13.46
CA HIS A 162 -11.19 1.64 14.19
C HIS A 162 -10.34 0.67 13.37
N PHE A 163 -10.52 0.65 12.04
CA PHE A 163 -9.74 -0.19 11.14
C PHE A 163 -8.25 0.17 11.20
N HIS A 164 -7.89 1.46 11.20
CA HIS A 164 -6.49 1.86 11.33
C HIS A 164 -5.96 1.70 12.76
N ASN A 165 -6.76 2.07 13.77
CA ASN A 165 -6.33 1.99 15.17
C ASN A 165 -6.11 0.54 15.64
N LYS A 166 -6.72 -0.43 14.97
CA LYS A 166 -6.58 -1.86 15.29
C LYS A 166 -5.50 -2.56 14.48
N MET A 167 -4.93 -1.91 13.46
CA MET A 167 -3.86 -2.50 12.66
C MET A 167 -2.52 -2.55 13.42
N PRO A 168 -1.63 -3.51 13.09
CA PRO A 168 -0.30 -3.61 13.68
C PRO A 168 0.53 -2.34 13.54
N ALA A 169 0.27 -1.55 12.50
CA ALA A 169 0.91 -0.26 12.24
C ALA A 169 0.68 0.76 13.37
N PHE A 170 -0.42 0.67 14.12
CA PHE A 170 -0.76 1.66 15.15
C PHE A 170 0.29 1.74 16.26
N THR A 171 0.72 0.60 16.83
CA THR A 171 1.68 0.58 17.95
C THR A 171 3.01 1.24 17.61
N PRO A 172 3.73 0.87 16.54
CA PRO A 172 5.00 1.52 16.20
C PRO A 172 4.82 3.00 15.86
N THR A 173 3.74 3.40 15.17
CA THR A 173 3.47 4.82 14.89
C THR A 173 3.21 5.63 16.15
N TYR A 174 2.41 5.10 17.08
CA TYR A 174 2.18 5.75 18.37
C TYR A 174 3.46 5.80 19.21
N ALA A 175 4.28 4.74 19.20
CA ALA A 175 5.55 4.71 19.90
C ALA A 175 6.55 5.75 19.35
N ALA A 176 6.54 5.99 18.04
CA ALA A 176 7.40 6.95 17.37
C ALA A 176 6.96 8.40 17.65
N THR A 177 5.67 8.68 17.56
CA THR A 177 5.12 10.06 17.67
C THR A 177 4.79 10.47 19.10
N GLY A 178 4.39 9.51 19.94
CA GLY A 178 3.80 9.77 21.26
C GLY A 178 2.45 10.51 21.19
N GLN A 179 1.83 10.61 20.01
CA GLN A 179 0.66 11.44 19.78
C GLN A 179 -0.57 10.61 19.41
N LEU A 180 -1.69 10.94 20.04
CA LEU A 180 -3.02 10.51 19.63
C LEU A 180 -3.73 11.71 19.03
N ASN A 181 -4.29 11.53 17.84
CA ASN A 181 -5.10 12.53 17.19
C ASN A 181 -6.57 12.29 17.54
N TYR A 182 -7.34 13.37 17.66
CA TYR A 182 -8.75 13.28 18.04
C TYR A 182 -9.60 14.12 17.08
N PRO A 183 -10.78 13.63 16.66
CA PRO A 183 -11.74 14.45 15.93
C PRO A 183 -12.09 15.74 16.69
N PRO A 184 -12.41 16.85 15.99
CA PRO A 184 -12.75 18.12 16.64
C PRO A 184 -13.89 18.04 17.66
N ASP A 185 -14.81 17.09 17.47
CA ASP A 185 -15.98 16.82 18.30
C ASP A 185 -15.78 15.71 19.35
N TRP A 186 -14.54 15.24 19.54
CA TRP A 186 -14.23 14.20 20.51
C TRP A 186 -14.54 14.61 21.96
N SER A 187 -15.45 13.87 22.59
CA SER A 187 -15.90 14.06 23.98
C SER A 187 -15.41 12.99 24.95
N GLY A 188 -14.68 11.98 24.47
CA GLY A 188 -14.13 10.90 25.30
C GLY A 188 -12.87 11.31 26.07
N PRO A 189 -12.36 10.41 26.93
CA PRO A 189 -11.07 10.59 27.59
C PRO A 189 -9.93 10.83 26.58
N ARG A 190 -8.92 11.61 26.97
CA ARG A 190 -7.72 11.92 26.17
C ARG A 190 -6.42 11.47 26.82
N ASP A 191 -6.52 10.77 27.94
CA ASP A 191 -5.40 10.36 28.78
C ASP A 191 -4.72 9.07 28.29
N GLY A 192 -5.16 8.51 27.16
CA GLY A 192 -4.61 7.28 26.60
C GLY A 192 -4.87 6.04 27.44
N THR A 193 -5.77 6.10 28.43
CA THR A 193 -6.08 4.94 29.28
C THR A 193 -6.80 3.82 28.50
N GLU A 194 -7.47 4.17 27.41
CA GLU A 194 -8.02 3.24 26.43
C GLU A 194 -7.26 3.35 25.10
N LEU A 195 -5.94 3.07 25.13
CA LEU A 195 -5.23 2.89 23.86
C LEU A 195 -5.92 1.79 23.05
N PRO A 196 -6.13 2.01 21.74
CA PRO A 196 -6.49 0.93 20.85
C PRO A 196 -5.52 -0.23 21.07
N HIS A 197 -6.04 -1.40 21.42
CA HIS A 197 -5.27 -2.65 21.40
C HIS A 197 -5.25 -3.14 19.96
N PRO A 198 -4.12 -3.06 19.23
CA PRO A 198 -4.06 -3.63 17.91
C PRO A 198 -4.26 -5.13 17.96
N VAL A 199 -4.86 -5.65 16.91
CA VAL A 199 -5.05 -7.09 16.74
C VAL A 199 -3.88 -7.63 15.93
N ASP A 200 -3.52 -8.89 16.19
CA ASP A 200 -2.55 -9.58 15.36
C ASP A 200 -3.22 -9.95 14.04
N THR A 201 -2.87 -9.22 12.98
CA THR A 201 -3.41 -9.41 11.63
C THR A 201 -2.30 -9.15 10.62
N VAL A 202 -2.39 -9.81 9.46
CA VAL A 202 -1.47 -9.57 8.35
C VAL A 202 -1.94 -8.45 7.42
N VAL A 203 -3.13 -7.90 7.65
CA VAL A 203 -3.71 -6.84 6.83
C VAL A 203 -2.90 -5.55 6.98
N THR A 204 -2.50 -4.96 5.86
CA THR A 204 -1.81 -3.67 5.84
C THR A 204 -2.54 -2.63 4.98
N CYS A 205 -1.92 -1.47 4.74
CA CYS A 205 -2.56 -0.32 4.10
C CYS A 205 -3.07 -0.65 2.69
N LEU A 206 -2.28 -1.37 1.88
CA LEU A 206 -2.58 -1.66 0.47
C LEU A 206 -3.56 -2.83 0.27
N ASP A 207 -3.83 -3.62 1.31
CA ASP A 207 -4.92 -4.61 1.31
C ASP A 207 -6.31 -3.94 1.23
N CYS A 208 -6.40 -2.67 1.63
CA CYS A 208 -7.58 -1.82 1.46
C CYS A 208 -7.37 -0.76 0.36
N HIS A 209 -6.21 -0.10 0.35
CA HIS A 209 -5.86 1.03 -0.51
C HIS A 209 -4.93 0.63 -1.66
N GLN A 210 -5.45 -0.07 -2.67
CA GLN A 210 -4.64 -0.52 -3.81
C GLN A 210 -4.11 0.66 -4.65
N ALA A 211 -2.78 0.81 -4.70
CA ALA A 211 -2.11 1.97 -5.29
C ALA A 211 -2.29 2.10 -6.82
N HIS A 212 -2.14 0.99 -7.56
CA HIS A 212 -2.09 0.98 -9.04
C HIS A 212 -3.31 0.36 -9.71
N VAL A 213 -4.41 0.24 -8.95
CA VAL A 213 -5.69 -0.27 -9.45
C VAL A 213 -6.60 0.92 -9.70
N ALA A 214 -7.23 0.95 -10.87
CA ALA A 214 -8.17 2.01 -11.21
C ALA A 214 -9.30 2.05 -10.17
N GLY A 215 -9.55 3.25 -9.65
CA GLY A 215 -10.53 3.48 -8.60
C GLY A 215 -11.26 4.80 -8.82
N PHE A 216 -12.29 5.04 -8.02
CA PHE A 216 -13.03 6.30 -8.07
C PHE A 216 -12.54 7.23 -6.96
N ALA A 217 -12.15 8.46 -7.32
CA ALA A 217 -11.70 9.47 -6.36
C ALA A 217 -12.74 9.75 -5.26
N THR A 218 -14.04 9.72 -5.61
CA THR A 218 -15.16 9.90 -4.67
C THR A 218 -15.26 8.79 -3.62
N GLN A 219 -14.56 7.68 -3.82
CA GLN A 219 -14.46 6.56 -2.88
C GLN A 219 -13.04 6.44 -2.33
N PHE A 220 -12.24 7.52 -2.38
CA PHE A 220 -10.82 7.49 -1.97
C PHE A 220 -10.03 6.40 -2.69
N PHE A 221 -10.37 6.15 -3.96
CA PHE A 221 -9.80 5.07 -4.79
C PHE A 221 -9.99 3.66 -4.21
N LEU A 222 -10.92 3.48 -3.27
CA LEU A 222 -11.25 2.18 -2.71
C LEU A 222 -12.17 1.40 -3.64
N ASN A 223 -11.86 0.11 -3.81
CA ASN A 223 -12.83 -0.85 -4.32
C ASN A 223 -13.46 -1.62 -3.17
N VAL A 224 -14.54 -1.07 -2.62
CA VAL A 224 -15.13 -1.57 -1.37
C VAL A 224 -15.50 -3.06 -1.45
N ASN A 225 -16.00 -3.51 -2.60
CA ASN A 225 -16.59 -4.85 -2.69
C ASN A 225 -15.57 -5.96 -2.93
N SER A 226 -14.57 -5.71 -3.79
CA SER A 226 -13.59 -6.73 -4.15
C SER A 226 -12.27 -6.60 -3.40
N VAL A 227 -12.07 -5.51 -2.64
CA VAL A 227 -10.83 -5.24 -1.90
C VAL A 227 -11.12 -5.06 -0.42
N VAL A 228 -11.87 -4.01 -0.05
CA VAL A 228 -12.06 -3.65 1.36
C VAL A 228 -12.83 -4.71 2.14
N PHE A 229 -13.98 -5.18 1.64
CA PHE A 229 -14.76 -6.19 2.38
C PHE A 229 -14.03 -7.52 2.57
N PRO A 230 -13.34 -8.08 1.56
CA PRO A 230 -12.45 -9.21 1.79
C PRO A 230 -11.39 -8.94 2.87
N ALA A 231 -10.73 -7.77 2.85
CA ALA A 231 -9.77 -7.40 3.88
C ALA A 231 -10.42 -7.29 5.28
N CYS A 232 -11.63 -6.74 5.39
CA CYS A 232 -12.39 -6.71 6.65
C CYS A 232 -12.69 -8.12 7.16
N VAL A 233 -13.14 -9.03 6.29
CA VAL A 233 -13.44 -10.43 6.66
C VAL A 233 -12.16 -11.13 7.13
N GLN A 234 -11.03 -10.94 6.44
CA GLN A 234 -9.74 -11.50 6.85
C GLN A 234 -9.32 -10.97 8.21
N CYS A 235 -9.31 -9.64 8.40
CA CYS A 235 -8.95 -9.01 9.67
C CYS A 235 -9.81 -9.53 10.83
N HIS A 236 -11.12 -9.62 10.64
CA HIS A 236 -12.03 -10.15 11.67
C HIS A 236 -11.82 -11.64 11.94
N ALA A 237 -11.49 -12.44 10.91
CA ALA A 237 -11.16 -13.85 11.08
C ALA A 237 -9.88 -14.04 11.91
N GLU A 238 -8.83 -13.28 11.61
CA GLU A 238 -7.56 -13.31 12.34
C GLU A 238 -7.69 -12.80 13.77
N ALA A 239 -8.44 -11.71 13.96
CA ALA A 239 -8.74 -11.15 15.28
C ALA A 239 -9.67 -12.05 16.12
N GLY A 240 -10.37 -13.01 15.51
CA GLY A 240 -11.43 -13.79 16.15
C GLY A 240 -12.62 -12.95 16.64
N GLN A 241 -12.82 -11.76 16.06
CA GLN A 241 -13.79 -10.75 16.49
C GLN A 241 -14.35 -10.00 15.28
N GLY A 242 -15.64 -9.61 15.34
CA GLY A 242 -16.29 -8.84 14.29
C GLY A 242 -17.07 -9.69 13.27
N PRO A 243 -17.75 -9.03 12.31
CA PRO A 243 -18.55 -9.72 11.30
C PRO A 243 -17.69 -10.44 10.26
N LEU A 244 -17.93 -11.74 10.10
CA LEU A 244 -17.29 -12.58 9.05
C LEU A 244 -18.11 -12.68 7.75
N ASP A 245 -19.37 -12.23 7.77
CA ASP A 245 -20.31 -12.41 6.65
C ASP A 245 -20.73 -11.08 5.99
N LEU A 246 -19.77 -10.14 5.88
CA LEU A 246 -20.03 -8.78 5.35
C LEU A 246 -20.52 -8.80 3.90
N LEU A 247 -20.00 -9.72 3.08
CA LEU A 247 -20.40 -9.86 1.68
C LEU A 247 -21.85 -10.36 1.54
N ARG A 248 -22.27 -11.33 2.35
CA ARG A 248 -23.65 -11.84 2.30
C ARG A 248 -24.66 -10.85 2.88
N GLN A 249 -24.30 -10.15 3.97
CA GLN A 249 -25.17 -9.14 4.58
C GLN A 249 -25.55 -8.01 3.60
N ARG A 250 -24.62 -7.60 2.73
CA ARG A 250 -24.90 -6.60 1.69
C ARG A 250 -25.86 -7.13 0.62
N ASN A 251 -25.63 -8.34 0.14
CA ASN A 251 -26.49 -8.97 -0.88
C ASN A 251 -27.94 -9.11 -0.37
N TYR A 252 -28.13 -9.38 0.92
CA TYR A 252 -29.48 -9.38 1.50
C TYR A 252 -30.12 -7.98 1.51
N ARG A 253 -29.37 -6.93 1.88
CA ARG A 253 -29.90 -5.56 1.89
C ARG A 253 -30.24 -5.05 0.49
N SER A 254 -29.42 -5.33 -0.52
CA SER A 254 -29.72 -4.93 -1.91
C SER A 254 -30.99 -5.62 -2.42
N LEU A 255 -31.12 -6.93 -2.19
CA LEU A 255 -32.31 -7.69 -2.55
C LEU A 255 -33.57 -7.23 -1.79
N GLU A 256 -33.42 -6.82 -0.52
CA GLU A 256 -34.54 -6.29 0.26
C GLU A 256 -34.97 -4.90 -0.25
N ILE A 257 -34.04 -4.03 -0.61
CA ILE A 257 -34.32 -2.72 -1.20
C ILE A 257 -35.00 -2.90 -2.56
N GLU A 258 -34.46 -3.75 -3.44
CA GLU A 258 -35.09 -4.06 -4.73
C GLU A 258 -36.51 -4.62 -4.54
N ARG A 259 -36.69 -5.54 -3.59
CA ARG A 259 -38.02 -6.08 -3.25
C ARG A 259 -38.97 -4.98 -2.78
N LYS A 260 -38.52 -4.07 -1.91
CA LYS A 260 -39.33 -2.94 -1.43
C LYS A 260 -39.69 -1.97 -2.56
N LEU A 261 -38.76 -1.67 -3.47
CA LEU A 261 -39.01 -0.81 -4.63
C LEU A 261 -40.00 -1.44 -5.62
N VAL A 262 -39.90 -2.75 -5.84
CA VAL A 262 -40.86 -3.51 -6.66
C VAL A 262 -42.24 -3.52 -6.01
N GLN A 263 -42.31 -3.79 -4.70
CA GLN A 263 -43.58 -3.81 -3.95
C GLN A 263 -44.25 -2.43 -3.88
N SER A 264 -43.48 -1.34 -3.86
CA SER A 264 -44.01 0.02 -3.86
C SER A 264 -44.36 0.55 -5.25
N GLY A 265 -44.22 -0.25 -6.31
CA GLY A 265 -44.45 0.18 -7.70
C GLY A 265 -43.46 1.25 -8.20
N LEU A 266 -42.32 1.43 -7.51
CA LEU A 266 -41.29 2.41 -7.85
C LEU A 266 -40.15 1.81 -8.68
N ALA A 267 -40.14 0.49 -8.88
CA ALA A 267 -39.13 -0.15 -9.72
C ALA A 267 -39.35 0.20 -11.19
N VAL A 268 -38.40 0.94 -11.77
CA VAL A 268 -38.29 1.10 -13.23
C VAL A 268 -37.88 -0.26 -13.78
N THR A 269 -38.76 -0.88 -14.58
CA THR A 269 -38.43 -2.11 -15.31
C THR A 269 -37.19 -1.83 -16.16
N ARG A 270 -36.05 -2.46 -15.84
CA ARG A 270 -34.90 -2.46 -16.75
C ARG A 270 -35.38 -3.08 -18.05
N GLN A 271 -35.35 -2.30 -19.14
CA GLN A 271 -35.58 -2.86 -20.46
C GLN A 271 -34.50 -3.93 -20.72
N PRO A 272 -34.90 -5.07 -21.32
CA PRO A 272 -34.01 -6.19 -21.57
C PRO A 272 -32.84 -5.85 -22.49
#